data_AF-A0A3B3RRZ1-F1
#
_entry.id   AF-A0A3B3RRZ1-F1
#
_cell.length_a   1.000
_cell.length_b   1.000
_cell.length_c   1.000
_cell.angle_alpha   90.00
_cell.angle_beta   90.00
_cell.angle_gamma   90.00
#
_symmetry.space_group_name_H-M   'P 1'
#
loop_
_entity.id
_entity.type
_entity.pdbx_description
1 polymer ?
#
loop_
_entity_poly.entity_id
_entity_poly.type
_entity_poly.pdbx_seq_one_letter_code
_entity_poly.pdbx_strand_id
1 'polypeptide(L)'
;MWGVCLHWKGGWFCCLYFTHFCSKTEDFDKEFHDHPSHPLSSARMAQLSRLAIVLLTLCAVCRLSFAFAMDKLADAKLCVDEECSRTISVARVIEDFIAPDCRFINLRQGQTVYVYSKLVAEEGAGVFWSGSVYSDRYVEQMGIVGYFPSNLVKEMHVFEKAEVELPTQGVDFYCI
;
A
#
# COMPACT_ATOMS: atom_id res chain seq x y z
N MET A 1 -22.49 28.23 -0.84
CA MET A 1 -22.19 28.74 -2.19
C MET A 1 -21.90 27.53 -3.07
N TRP A 2 -22.91 27.12 -3.84
CA TRP A 2 -22.93 26.20 -4.99
C TRP A 2 -21.84 25.12 -5.13
N GLY A 3 -22.19 23.87 -4.77
CA GLY A 3 -21.55 22.66 -5.31
C GLY A 3 -22.36 22.15 -6.50
N VAL A 4 -21.70 21.93 -7.63
CA VAL A 4 -22.32 21.51 -8.90
C VAL A 4 -22.61 20.01 -8.86
N CYS A 5 -23.88 19.62 -9.05
CA CYS A 5 -24.28 18.24 -9.26
C CYS A 5 -23.90 17.81 -10.69
N LEU A 6 -22.94 16.89 -10.82
CA LEU A 6 -22.72 16.14 -12.06
C LEU A 6 -23.46 14.81 -11.97
N HIS A 7 -24.54 14.74 -12.74
CA HIS A 7 -25.37 13.56 -12.91
C HIS A 7 -24.82 12.72 -14.08
N TRP A 8 -24.25 11.55 -13.79
CA TRP A 8 -23.88 10.59 -14.84
C TRP A 8 -24.83 9.38 -14.79
N LYS A 9 -25.59 9.19 -15.88
CA LYS A 9 -26.42 8.01 -16.12
C LYS A 9 -25.56 6.86 -16.63
N GLY A 10 -25.65 5.70 -15.97
CA GLY A 10 -25.40 4.40 -16.59
C GLY A 10 -24.11 3.71 -16.14
N GLY A 11 -24.29 2.51 -15.57
CA GLY A 11 -23.25 1.51 -15.43
C GLY A 11 -22.77 1.31 -14.00
N TRP A 12 -23.04 0.13 -13.46
CA TRP A 12 -22.54 -0.33 -12.17
C TRP A 12 -21.02 -0.47 -12.20
N PHE A 13 -20.32 0.28 -11.37
CA PHE A 13 -19.06 -0.09 -10.73
C PHE A 13 -18.89 0.84 -9.53
N CYS A 14 -18.87 0.28 -8.32
CA CYS A 14 -17.85 0.63 -7.34
C CYS A 14 -17.91 -0.36 -6.18
N CYS A 15 -16.98 -1.31 -6.24
CA CYS A 15 -16.30 -1.74 -5.04
C CYS A 15 -15.66 -0.50 -4.39
N LEU A 16 -15.64 -0.49 -3.06
CA LEU A 16 -14.69 0.24 -2.21
C LEU A 16 -15.02 1.69 -1.78
N TYR A 17 -14.73 1.91 -0.49
CA TYR A 17 -14.33 3.18 0.14
C TYR A 17 -15.41 4.24 0.39
N PHE A 18 -15.77 4.40 1.67
CA PHE A 18 -15.39 5.58 2.46
C PHE A 18 -15.82 5.33 3.92
N THR A 19 -14.84 5.12 4.80
CA THR A 19 -15.01 5.31 6.25
C THR A 19 -15.12 6.81 6.51
N HIS A 20 -16.33 7.37 6.40
CA HIS A 20 -16.69 8.64 7.01
C HIS A 20 -18.21 8.79 6.93
N PHE A 21 -18.95 8.25 7.91
CA PHE A 21 -20.32 8.70 8.16
C PHE A 21 -20.38 9.37 9.52
N CYS A 22 -20.41 10.70 9.44
CA CYS A 22 -20.72 11.61 10.51
C CYS A 22 -22.16 11.33 10.96
N SER A 23 -22.36 11.18 12.27
CA SER A 23 -23.67 11.01 12.89
C SER A 23 -24.60 12.17 12.55
N LYS A 24 -25.84 11.85 12.17
CA LYS A 24 -26.98 12.75 12.37
C LYS A 24 -28.25 11.93 12.61
N THR A 25 -28.55 11.70 13.89
CA THR A 25 -29.89 11.42 14.40
C THR A 25 -30.77 12.68 14.32
N GLU A 26 -32.09 12.48 14.28
CA GLU A 26 -33.21 13.45 14.06
C GLU A 26 -33.54 13.61 12.56
N ASP A 27 -34.77 13.49 12.07
CA ASP A 27 -36.13 13.33 12.60
C ASP A 27 -37.00 13.09 11.34
N PHE A 28 -37.84 12.05 11.28
CA PHE A 28 -38.99 12.02 10.38
C PHE A 28 -40.04 11.01 10.86
N ASP A 29 -40.64 11.31 12.01
CA ASP A 29 -41.94 10.76 12.39
C ASP A 29 -43.04 11.29 11.45
N LYS A 30 -43.49 10.46 10.50
CA LYS A 30 -44.88 10.27 10.01
C LYS A 30 -44.87 9.64 8.61
N GLU A 31 -45.26 8.37 8.54
CA GLU A 31 -46.50 7.95 7.86
C GLU A 31 -46.67 6.44 8.10
N PHE A 32 -47.41 6.11 9.17
CA PHE A 32 -47.89 4.75 9.43
C PHE A 32 -49.03 4.48 8.45
N HIS A 33 -48.71 3.85 7.32
CA HIS A 33 -49.70 3.16 6.49
C HIS A 33 -49.45 1.66 6.55
N ASP A 34 -50.37 1.01 7.27
CA ASP A 34 -50.45 -0.40 7.58
C ASP A 34 -50.55 -1.24 6.29
N HIS A 35 -49.45 -1.91 5.92
CA HIS A 35 -49.46 -3.00 4.94
C HIS A 35 -49.43 -4.33 5.69
N PRO A 36 -50.28 -5.31 5.31
CA PRO A 36 -50.44 -6.54 6.06
C PRO A 36 -49.12 -7.31 6.09
N SER A 37 -48.55 -7.45 7.29
CA SER A 37 -47.40 -8.31 7.54
C SER A 37 -47.82 -9.76 7.39
N HIS A 38 -47.58 -10.36 6.22
CA HIS A 38 -47.59 -11.81 6.10
C HIS A 38 -46.46 -12.38 6.97
N PRO A 39 -46.74 -13.35 7.86
CA PRO A 39 -45.71 -13.92 8.72
C PRO A 39 -44.68 -14.64 7.84
N LEU A 40 -43.47 -14.07 7.78
CA LEU A 40 -42.35 -14.73 7.14
C LEU A 40 -42.03 -15.99 7.96
N SER A 41 -42.34 -17.16 7.41
CA SER A 41 -42.09 -18.47 8.04
C SER A 41 -40.72 -18.51 8.73
N SER A 42 -40.65 -19.11 9.92
CA SER A 42 -39.43 -19.33 10.71
C SER A 42 -38.25 -19.87 9.86
N ALA A 43 -38.55 -20.70 8.86
CA ALA A 43 -37.57 -21.22 7.91
C ALA A 43 -36.95 -20.14 6.99
N ARG A 44 -37.75 -19.15 6.57
CA ARG A 44 -37.27 -18.02 5.73
C ARG A 44 -36.38 -17.06 6.51
N MET A 45 -36.68 -16.81 7.80
CA MET A 45 -35.79 -16.02 8.67
C MET A 45 -34.45 -16.72 8.92
N ALA A 46 -34.48 -18.04 9.18
CA ALA A 46 -33.26 -18.85 9.35
C ALA A 46 -32.42 -18.96 8.07
N GLN A 47 -33.05 -18.88 6.90
CA GLN A 47 -32.35 -18.90 5.61
C GLN A 47 -31.70 -17.55 5.29
N LEU A 48 -32.38 -16.44 5.58
CA LEU A 48 -31.83 -15.08 5.44
C LEU A 48 -30.65 -14.86 6.41
N SER A 49 -30.73 -15.36 7.64
CA SER A 49 -29.61 -15.25 8.60
C SER A 49 -28.39 -16.06 8.17
N ARG A 50 -28.59 -17.27 7.63
CA ARG A 50 -27.49 -18.09 7.07
C ARG A 50 -26.82 -17.42 5.89
N LEU A 51 -27.59 -16.84 4.96
CA LEU A 51 -27.06 -16.09 3.82
C LEU A 51 -26.26 -14.86 4.26
N ALA A 52 -26.77 -14.11 5.24
CA ALA A 52 -26.07 -12.96 5.80
C ALA A 52 -24.73 -13.37 6.45
N ILE A 53 -24.71 -14.47 7.22
CA ILE A 53 -23.47 -14.99 7.83
C ILE A 53 -22.47 -15.41 6.75
N VAL A 54 -22.91 -16.12 5.70
CA VAL A 54 -22.04 -16.54 4.58
C VAL A 54 -21.46 -15.32 3.84
N LEU A 55 -22.26 -14.28 3.62
CA LEU A 55 -21.78 -13.05 2.98
C LEU A 55 -20.78 -12.30 3.87
N LEU A 56 -21.01 -12.24 5.18
CA LEU A 56 -20.09 -11.62 6.13
C LEU A 56 -18.76 -12.37 6.22
N THR A 57 -18.79 -13.71 6.22
CA THR A 57 -17.56 -14.52 6.25
C THR A 57 -16.79 -14.40 4.93
N LEU A 58 -17.47 -14.43 3.78
CA LEU A 58 -16.86 -14.17 2.47
C LEU A 58 -16.22 -12.78 2.40
N CYS A 59 -16.90 -11.75 2.90
CA CYS A 59 -16.34 -10.41 2.99
C CYS A 59 -15.11 -10.35 3.91
N ALA A 60 -15.14 -10.98 5.08
CA ALA A 60 -14.00 -11.03 5.99
C ALA A 60 -12.80 -11.77 5.40
N VAL A 61 -13.03 -12.92 4.74
CA VAL A 61 -11.98 -13.68 4.03
C VAL A 61 -11.42 -12.87 2.87
N CYS A 62 -12.26 -12.22 2.08
CA CYS A 62 -11.83 -11.39 0.95
C CYS A 62 -11.01 -10.17 1.42
N ARG A 63 -11.43 -9.51 2.51
CA ARG A 63 -10.69 -8.43 3.17
C ARG A 63 -9.31 -8.89 3.64
N LEU A 64 -9.21 -10.10 4.19
CA LEU A 64 -7.94 -10.67 4.63
C LEU A 64 -7.05 -11.02 3.44
N SER A 65 -7.63 -11.49 2.34
CA SER A 65 -6.91 -11.85 1.11
C SER A 65 -6.27 -10.62 0.45
N PHE A 66 -7.00 -9.51 0.40
CA PHE A 66 -6.54 -8.28 -0.24
C PHE A 66 -5.51 -7.51 0.61
N ALA A 67 -5.41 -7.80 1.91
CA ALA A 67 -4.41 -7.18 2.79
C ALA A 67 -2.96 -7.62 2.48
N PHE A 68 -2.77 -8.67 1.69
CA PHE A 68 -1.44 -9.21 1.36
C PHE A 68 -0.98 -8.90 -0.07
N ALA A 69 -1.85 -8.35 -0.93
CA ALA A 69 -1.46 -7.92 -2.26
C ALA A 69 -0.90 -6.49 -2.16
N MET A 70 0.40 -6.37 -1.92
CA MET A 70 1.10 -5.08 -2.01
C MET A 70 1.27 -4.71 -3.49
N ASP A 71 0.96 -3.47 -3.86
CA ASP A 71 1.18 -2.97 -5.22
C ASP A 71 2.69 -2.90 -5.52
N LYS A 72 3.08 -3.20 -6.75
CA LYS A 72 4.48 -3.01 -7.20
C LYS A 72 4.83 -1.53 -7.17
N LEU A 73 6.06 -1.20 -6.78
CA LEU A 73 6.56 0.18 -6.84
C LEU A 73 7.09 0.55 -8.24
N ALA A 74 7.50 -0.45 -9.02
CA ALA A 74 7.99 -0.31 -10.39
C ALA A 74 8.01 -1.69 -11.06
N ASP A 75 7.96 -1.72 -12.39
CA ASP A 75 8.08 -2.94 -13.19
C ASP A 75 9.53 -3.40 -13.44
N ALA A 76 10.51 -2.49 -13.33
CA ALA A 76 11.91 -2.80 -13.55
C ALA A 76 12.83 -2.19 -12.48
N LYS A 77 14.00 -2.82 -12.30
CA LYS A 77 15.06 -2.39 -11.39
C LYS A 77 16.42 -2.47 -12.09
N LEU A 78 17.29 -1.52 -11.77
CA LEU A 78 18.68 -1.49 -12.19
C LEU A 78 19.57 -2.02 -11.07
N CYS A 79 20.42 -2.98 -11.42
CA CYS A 79 21.38 -3.64 -10.52
C CYS A 79 22.77 -3.70 -11.16
N VAL A 80 23.77 -4.05 -10.34
CA VAL A 80 25.15 -4.27 -10.81
C VAL A 80 25.30 -5.66 -11.46
N ASP A 81 24.55 -6.64 -10.98
CA ASP A 81 24.51 -8.03 -11.44
C ASP A 81 23.08 -8.56 -11.45
N GLU A 82 22.88 -9.72 -12.10
CA GLU A 82 21.58 -10.40 -12.23
C GLU A 82 20.98 -10.82 -10.89
N GLU A 83 21.80 -10.97 -9.85
CA GLU A 83 21.36 -11.36 -8.50
C GLU A 83 21.08 -10.13 -7.61
N CYS A 84 21.36 -8.91 -8.08
CA CYS A 84 21.31 -7.66 -7.30
C CYS A 84 22.04 -7.76 -5.95
N SER A 85 23.10 -8.57 -5.90
CA SER A 85 23.81 -8.92 -4.67
C SER A 85 24.89 -7.90 -4.31
N ARG A 86 25.41 -7.18 -5.30
CA ARG A 86 26.47 -6.18 -5.11
C ARG A 86 25.92 -4.78 -4.91
N THR A 87 26.66 -4.01 -4.13
CA THR A 87 26.36 -2.61 -3.84
C THR A 87 26.70 -1.72 -5.03
N ILE A 88 25.74 -0.90 -5.45
CA ILE A 88 25.91 0.14 -6.48
C ILE A 88 26.74 1.30 -5.90
N SER A 89 26.29 1.82 -4.76
CA SER A 89 26.83 3.05 -4.19
C SER A 89 26.60 3.14 -2.69
N VAL A 90 27.28 4.11 -2.08
CA VAL A 90 27.01 4.56 -0.72
C VAL A 90 26.49 6.00 -0.77
N ALA A 91 25.43 6.27 -0.04
CA ALA A 91 24.79 7.57 0.02
C ALA A 91 24.63 8.06 1.46
N ARG A 92 24.60 9.39 1.63
CA ARG A 92 24.32 10.03 2.91
C ARG A 92 22.89 10.54 2.92
N VAL A 93 22.15 10.22 3.97
CA VAL A 93 20.79 10.73 4.17
C VAL A 93 20.85 12.23 4.45
N ILE A 94 20.08 13.01 3.69
CA ILE A 94 20.03 14.48 3.83
C ILE A 94 18.78 14.97 4.55
N GLU A 95 17.74 14.15 4.64
CA GLU A 95 16.46 14.46 5.30
C GLU A 95 15.88 13.18 5.92
N ASP A 96 15.17 13.34 7.05
CA ASP A 96 14.51 12.22 7.73
C ASP A 96 13.38 11.64 6.86
N PHE A 97 13.18 10.32 6.96
CA PHE A 97 12.10 9.61 6.28
C PHE A 97 11.49 8.59 7.23
N ILE A 98 10.17 8.67 7.40
CA ILE A 98 9.40 7.70 8.17
C ILE A 98 8.74 6.75 7.17
N ALA A 99 9.03 5.46 7.30
CA ALA A 99 8.51 4.42 6.43
C ALA A 99 6.97 4.35 6.56
N PRO A 100 6.21 4.51 5.44
CA PRO A 100 4.75 4.45 5.47
C PRO A 100 4.24 3.01 5.64
N ASP A 101 5.01 2.03 5.16
CA ASP A 101 4.75 0.60 5.29
C ASP A 101 6.08 -0.17 5.38
N CYS A 102 5.99 -1.49 5.58
CA CYS A 102 7.13 -2.36 5.84
C CYS A 102 8.08 -2.59 4.66
N ARG A 103 7.72 -2.15 3.44
CA ARG A 103 8.63 -2.22 2.28
C ARG A 103 9.72 -1.16 2.37
N PHE A 104 9.47 -0.10 3.12
CA PHE A 104 10.34 1.04 3.26
C PHE A 104 11.17 0.94 4.56
N ILE A 105 12.38 1.46 4.52
CA ILE A 105 13.21 1.66 5.73
C ILE A 105 13.10 3.10 6.20
N ASN A 106 13.21 3.30 7.51
CA ASN A 106 13.30 4.65 8.06
C ASN A 106 14.70 5.19 7.84
N LEU A 107 14.79 6.46 7.43
CA LEU A 107 16.05 7.16 7.30
C LEU A 107 16.11 8.30 8.33
N ARG A 108 17.29 8.50 8.90
CA ARG A 108 17.60 9.69 9.70
C ARG A 108 18.73 10.46 9.06
N GLN A 109 18.59 11.78 9.04
CA GLN A 109 19.57 12.71 8.52
C GLN A 109 20.96 12.42 9.08
N GLY A 110 21.95 12.38 8.18
CA GLY A 110 23.34 12.09 8.51
C GLY A 110 23.69 10.60 8.54
N GLN A 111 22.72 9.68 8.54
CA GLN A 111 23.00 8.26 8.38
C GLN A 111 23.60 7.95 7.01
N THR A 112 24.27 6.82 6.94
CA THR A 112 24.82 6.28 5.68
C THR A 112 23.97 5.12 5.24
N VAL A 113 23.69 5.02 3.94
CA VAL A 113 22.92 3.92 3.34
C VAL A 113 23.71 3.32 2.19
N TYR A 114 23.77 1.99 2.14
CA TYR A 114 24.30 1.25 0.99
C TYR A 114 23.16 0.97 0.02
N VAL A 115 23.35 1.28 -1.26
CA VAL A 115 22.34 1.15 -2.31
C VAL A 115 22.62 -0.12 -3.11
N TYR A 116 21.64 -1.02 -3.23
CA TYR A 116 21.77 -2.29 -3.94
C TYR A 116 21.03 -2.31 -5.29
N SER A 117 19.88 -1.65 -5.38
CA SER A 117 19.15 -1.50 -6.64
C SER A 117 18.49 -0.12 -6.75
N LYS A 118 18.26 0.33 -7.99
CA LYS A 118 17.53 1.57 -8.31
C LYS A 118 16.29 1.21 -9.13
N LEU A 119 15.09 1.49 -8.64
CA LEU A 119 13.88 1.20 -9.41
C LEU A 119 13.76 2.14 -10.61
N VAL A 120 13.30 1.60 -11.73
CA VAL A 120 12.96 2.39 -12.92
C VAL A 120 11.56 2.97 -12.68
N ALA A 121 11.48 4.28 -12.45
CA ALA A 121 10.21 4.91 -12.16
C ALA A 121 9.26 4.86 -13.35
N GLU A 122 8.00 4.50 -13.10
CA GLU A 122 6.92 4.70 -14.06
C GLU A 122 6.59 6.18 -14.23
N GLU A 123 5.97 6.56 -15.34
CA GLU A 123 5.60 7.95 -15.61
C GLU A 123 4.70 8.51 -14.49
N GLY A 124 5.18 9.52 -13.78
CA GLY A 124 4.46 10.15 -12.66
C GLY A 124 4.63 9.45 -11.30
N ALA A 125 5.35 8.33 -11.24
CA ALA A 125 5.73 7.66 -9.99
C ALA A 125 7.04 8.24 -9.41
N GLY A 126 7.24 8.07 -8.10
CA GLY A 126 8.47 8.48 -7.42
C GLY A 126 9.67 7.61 -7.80
N VAL A 127 10.88 8.18 -7.74
CA VAL A 127 12.13 7.43 -7.96
C VAL A 127 12.61 6.84 -6.64
N PHE A 128 12.45 5.53 -6.49
CA PHE A 128 12.82 4.78 -5.29
C PHE A 128 14.08 3.94 -5.51
N TRP A 129 14.94 3.89 -4.50
CA TRP A 129 16.10 2.99 -4.45
C TRP A 129 15.94 1.99 -3.33
N SER A 130 16.63 0.85 -3.42
CA SER A 130 16.71 -0.15 -2.34
C SER A 130 18.07 -0.10 -1.67
N GLY A 131 18.09 -0.26 -0.35
CA GLY A 131 19.33 -0.21 0.41
C GLY A 131 19.17 -0.60 1.86
N SER A 132 20.28 -0.58 2.59
CA SER A 132 20.33 -0.83 4.04
C SER A 132 21.08 0.27 4.77
N VAL A 133 20.58 0.62 5.97
CA VAL A 133 21.23 1.63 6.82
C VAL A 133 22.50 1.05 7.43
N TYR A 134 23.57 1.84 7.36
CA TYR A 134 24.81 1.61 8.08
C TYR A 134 24.95 2.58 9.25
N SER A 135 25.33 2.05 10.40
CA SER A 135 25.59 2.80 11.62
C SER A 135 26.76 2.17 12.37
N ASP A 136 27.61 3.00 12.96
CA ASP A 136 28.72 2.58 13.82
C ASP A 136 28.22 2.00 15.15
N ARG A 137 27.06 2.47 15.61
CA ARG A 137 26.31 1.92 16.73
C ARG A 137 25.22 1.00 16.23
N TYR A 138 24.95 -0.08 16.96
CA TYR A 138 23.83 -0.95 16.65
C TYR A 138 22.53 -0.14 16.60
N VAL A 139 21.85 -0.19 15.47
CA VAL A 139 20.50 0.33 15.27
C VAL A 139 19.64 -0.80 14.77
N GLU A 140 18.38 -0.86 15.19
CA GLU A 140 17.47 -1.98 14.89
C GLU A 140 17.31 -2.24 13.38
N GLN A 141 17.50 -1.21 12.55
CA GLN A 141 17.37 -1.30 11.09
C GLN A 141 18.70 -1.57 10.35
N MET A 142 19.81 -1.80 11.08
CA MET A 142 21.08 -2.11 10.46
C MET A 142 21.02 -3.46 9.75
N GLY A 143 21.34 -3.47 8.45
CA GLY A 143 21.29 -4.68 7.62
C GLY A 143 19.89 -5.08 7.14
N ILE A 144 18.83 -4.38 7.56
CA ILE A 144 17.50 -4.53 6.96
C ILE A 144 17.50 -3.81 5.62
N VAL A 145 17.09 -4.51 4.57
CA VAL A 145 16.96 -3.96 3.22
C VAL A 145 15.53 -3.48 3.02
N GLY A 146 15.38 -2.26 2.51
CA GLY A 146 14.08 -1.76 2.05
C GLY A 146 14.25 -0.56 1.13
N TYR A 147 13.11 -0.02 0.71
CA TYR A 147 13.03 1.08 -0.23
C TYR A 147 13.06 2.44 0.45
N PHE A 148 13.53 3.46 -0.27
CA PHE A 148 13.44 4.86 0.13
C PHE A 148 13.47 5.78 -1.11
N PRO A 149 12.89 6.99 -1.03
CA PRO A 149 12.97 7.96 -2.11
C PRO A 149 14.41 8.44 -2.33
N SER A 150 14.87 8.39 -3.58
CA SER A 150 16.24 8.77 -3.94
C SER A 150 16.59 10.24 -3.66
N ASN A 151 15.59 11.13 -3.64
CA ASN A 151 15.77 12.55 -3.36
C ASN A 151 16.09 12.86 -1.89
N LEU A 152 15.95 11.89 -0.98
CA LEU A 152 16.27 12.06 0.45
C LEU A 152 17.71 11.66 0.78
N VAL A 153 18.48 11.25 -0.23
CA VAL A 153 19.89 10.87 -0.07
C VAL A 153 20.77 11.60 -1.07
N LYS A 154 22.02 11.82 -0.68
CA LYS A 154 23.09 12.31 -1.55
C LYS A 154 24.08 11.18 -1.78
N GLU A 155 24.18 10.70 -3.02
CA GLU A 155 25.13 9.68 -3.42
C GLU A 155 26.57 10.21 -3.21
N MET A 156 27.34 9.51 -2.38
CA MET A 156 28.68 9.94 -1.96
C MET A 156 29.77 9.29 -2.81
N HIS A 157 29.63 7.99 -3.06
CA HIS A 157 30.55 7.23 -3.89
C HIS A 157 29.81 6.09 -4.58
N VAL A 158 30.06 5.95 -5.88
CA VAL A 158 29.55 4.86 -6.72
C VAL A 158 30.67 3.84 -6.86
N PHE A 159 30.45 2.63 -6.36
CA PHE A 159 31.40 1.52 -6.49
C PHE A 159 31.36 0.96 -7.90
N GLU A 160 30.15 0.67 -8.38
CA GLU A 160 29.90 0.10 -9.68
C GLU A 160 28.60 0.67 -10.27
N LYS A 161 28.53 0.75 -11.61
CA LYS A 161 27.33 1.25 -12.29
C LYS A 161 26.25 0.17 -12.32
N ALA A 162 25.01 0.59 -12.13
CA ALA A 162 23.84 -0.28 -12.27
C ALA A 162 23.39 -0.28 -13.74
N GLU A 163 23.93 -1.21 -14.53
CA GLU A 163 23.68 -1.32 -15.97
C GLU A 163 22.79 -2.52 -16.34
N VAL A 164 22.55 -3.43 -15.38
CA VAL A 164 21.71 -4.61 -15.58
C VAL A 164 20.27 -4.25 -15.21
N GLU A 165 19.41 -4.12 -16.22
CA GLU A 165 17.96 -3.94 -16.02
C GLU A 165 17.27 -5.30 -15.89
N LEU A 166 16.50 -5.47 -14.82
CA LEU A 166 15.78 -6.69 -14.51
C LEU A 166 14.31 -6.38 -14.22
N PRO A 167 13.38 -7.27 -14.61
CA PRO A 167 12.00 -7.14 -14.18
C PRO A 167 11.88 -7.34 -12.67
N THR A 168 11.03 -6.55 -12.03
CA THR A 168 10.69 -6.73 -10.61
C THR A 168 9.73 -7.89 -10.43
N GLN A 169 9.95 -8.66 -9.38
CA GLN A 169 9.10 -9.78 -8.99
C GLN A 169 8.22 -9.38 -7.80
N GLY A 170 7.10 -10.09 -7.59
CA GLY A 170 6.24 -9.82 -6.43
C GLY A 170 7.03 -9.88 -5.11
N VAL A 171 7.93 -10.86 -4.99
CA VAL A 171 8.82 -11.08 -3.84
C VAL A 171 9.73 -9.89 -3.51
N ASP A 172 10.04 -9.02 -4.49
CA ASP A 172 10.88 -7.83 -4.27
C ASP A 172 10.19 -6.78 -3.38
N PHE A 173 8.87 -6.88 -3.21
CA PHE A 173 8.05 -5.94 -2.44
C PHE A 173 7.35 -6.60 -1.24
N TYR A 174 7.69 -7.85 -0.93
CA TYR A 174 7.18 -8.50 0.28
C TYR A 174 7.94 -8.05 1.51
N CYS A 175 7.20 -7.86 2.60
CA CYS A 175 7.77 -7.62 3.91
C CYS A 175 8.19 -8.96 4.53
N ILE A 176 9.47 -9.08 4.85
CA ILE A 176 10.07 -10.25 5.53
C ILE A 176 10.52 -9.90 6.93
#